data_AF-A0A183FG64-F1
#
_entry.id   AF-A0A183FG64-F1
#
_cell.length_a   1.000
_cell.length_b   1.000
_cell.length_c   1.000
_cell.angle_alpha   90.00
_cell.angle_beta   90.00
_cell.angle_gamma   90.00
#
_symmetry.space_group_name_H-M   'P 1'
#
loop_
_entity.id
_entity.type
_entity.pdbx_description
1 polymer ?
#
loop_
_entity_poly.entity_id
_entity_poly.type
_entity_poly.pdbx_seq_one_letter_code
_entity_poly.pdbx_strand_id
1 'polypeptide(L)'
;MSGTWEFIKRHKGKIITGGLLVSGAAAYVLHVKERPKHSIHLNALGQHDLKLQARRHYVFDTNHRACDQSIVDIVPNLQTLVQRRFDIDSLIHKLKESANLQVQDKIEIWERVKVMSIARIVGVAYTYSLLTLALKAQISILAADICAQFEKPPQSWFESLKSQVEGYLGFDAAPSSELSADDRSIAASRNVFIQCIQYLTNTGAAKLLDVIEEATKSICCTMSLTDRVNQDNVRELLDAIDGKMFAMNSSFYSKLIAPLSEDERVSNDGVMKLLTRLVKSLESKKGRETMLSLVDFYLTAAVHKIPKEPQVLAKLLPSMPEVFHFISSDGFDSPLRNSLCSSDVHKFAMFVFKTL
;
A
#
# COMPACT_ATOMS: atom_id res chain seq x y z
N MET A 1 93.92 -11.27 -2.25
CA MET A 1 92.87 -11.17 -1.20
C MET A 1 92.94 -9.78 -0.57
N SER A 2 91.93 -8.91 -0.79
CA SER A 2 91.60 -7.74 0.08
C SER A 2 90.65 -6.70 -0.54
N GLY A 3 90.11 -6.87 -1.75
CA GLY A 3 89.15 -5.90 -2.32
C GLY A 3 87.71 -6.02 -1.78
N THR A 4 87.20 -7.25 -1.69
CA THR A 4 85.80 -7.54 -1.30
C THR A 4 85.55 -7.40 0.20
N TRP A 5 86.57 -7.62 1.03
CA TRP A 5 86.45 -7.52 2.50
C TRP A 5 86.45 -6.05 2.98
N GLU A 6 87.24 -5.20 2.34
CA GLU A 6 87.28 -3.74 2.58
C GLU A 6 85.96 -3.07 2.15
N PHE A 7 85.34 -3.56 1.07
CA PHE A 7 84.05 -3.06 0.58
C PHE A 7 82.90 -3.40 1.54
N ILE A 8 82.86 -4.63 2.06
CA ILE A 8 81.87 -5.07 3.05
C ILE A 8 82.04 -4.30 4.37
N LYS A 9 83.27 -3.99 4.78
CA LYS A 9 83.54 -3.28 6.04
C LYS A 9 83.12 -1.80 5.98
N ARG A 10 83.23 -1.15 4.82
CA ARG A 10 82.80 0.25 4.60
C ARG A 10 81.30 0.45 4.42
N HIS A 11 80.54 -0.59 4.07
CA HIS A 11 79.10 -0.48 3.75
C HIS A 11 78.15 -1.22 4.71
N LYS A 12 78.62 -1.63 5.89
CA LYS A 12 77.83 -2.41 6.89
C LYS A 12 76.49 -1.76 7.26
N GLY A 13 76.39 -0.43 7.30
CA GLY A 13 75.14 0.28 7.57
C GLY A 13 74.13 0.25 6.41
N LYS A 14 74.58 0.18 5.15
CA LYS A 14 73.71 0.21 3.96
C LYS A 14 73.20 -1.17 3.54
N ILE A 15 73.96 -2.23 3.86
CA ILE A 15 73.61 -3.62 3.53
C ILE A 15 72.49 -4.13 4.46
N ILE A 16 72.48 -3.73 5.74
CA ILE A 16 71.42 -4.10 6.70
C ILE A 16 70.10 -3.40 6.35
N THR A 17 70.16 -2.11 5.97
CA THR A 17 68.97 -1.35 5.54
C THR A 17 68.42 -1.83 4.18
N GLY A 18 69.27 -2.29 3.26
CA GLY A 18 68.84 -2.90 1.98
C GLY A 18 68.28 -4.31 2.13
N GLY A 19 68.85 -5.15 3.02
CA GLY A 19 68.40 -6.54 3.21
C GLY A 19 67.03 -6.67 3.88
N LEU A 20 66.65 -5.74 4.75
CA LEU A 20 65.34 -5.73 5.42
C LEU A 20 64.20 -5.32 4.48
N LEU A 21 64.47 -4.44 3.51
CA LEU A 21 63.48 -4.00 2.52
C LEU A 21 63.18 -5.07 1.46
N VAL A 22 64.20 -5.84 1.03
CA VAL A 22 64.02 -6.89 0.01
C VAL A 22 63.39 -8.16 0.60
N SER A 23 63.73 -8.53 1.83
CA SER A 23 63.13 -9.69 2.51
C SER A 23 61.67 -9.44 2.94
N GLY A 24 61.34 -8.21 3.38
CA GLY A 24 59.96 -7.83 3.69
C GLY A 24 59.03 -7.81 2.46
N ALA A 25 59.52 -7.36 1.30
CA ALA A 25 58.73 -7.37 0.06
C ALA A 25 58.47 -8.79 -0.45
N ALA A 26 59.47 -9.68 -0.40
CA ALA A 26 59.29 -11.08 -0.79
C ALA A 26 58.34 -11.84 0.15
N ALA A 27 58.46 -11.62 1.47
CA ALA A 27 57.54 -12.19 2.45
C ALA A 27 56.11 -11.65 2.26
N TYR A 28 55.92 -10.35 2.01
CA TYR A 28 54.61 -9.77 1.73
C TYR A 28 53.99 -10.34 0.44
N VAL A 29 54.77 -10.47 -0.63
CA VAL A 29 54.30 -11.02 -1.91
C VAL A 29 53.93 -12.51 -1.77
N LEU A 30 54.67 -13.30 -0.99
CA LEU A 30 54.32 -14.69 -0.70
C LEU A 30 53.07 -14.79 0.19
N HIS A 31 52.95 -13.94 1.22
CA HIS A 31 51.80 -13.91 2.13
C HIS A 31 50.50 -13.39 1.47
N VAL A 32 50.63 -12.52 0.45
CA VAL A 32 49.50 -12.04 -0.38
C VAL A 32 49.11 -13.08 -1.43
N LYS A 33 50.07 -13.86 -1.94
CA LYS A 33 49.83 -14.94 -2.92
C LYS A 33 49.21 -16.19 -2.29
N GLU A 34 49.42 -16.41 -0.99
CA GLU A 34 48.82 -17.49 -0.19
C GLU A 34 47.47 -17.15 0.44
N ARG A 35 46.97 -15.90 0.30
CA ARG A 35 45.56 -15.65 0.62
C ARG A 35 44.71 -16.48 -0.35
N PRO A 36 43.85 -17.38 0.15
CA PRO A 36 43.03 -18.19 -0.74
C PRO A 36 42.19 -17.22 -1.57
N LYS A 37 42.41 -17.17 -2.89
CA LYS A 37 41.61 -16.35 -3.83
C LYS A 37 40.10 -16.60 -3.67
N HIS A 38 39.75 -17.75 -3.10
CA HIS A 38 38.41 -18.09 -2.65
C HIS A 38 37.82 -17.14 -1.61
N SER A 39 38.58 -16.65 -0.63
CA SER A 39 38.05 -15.75 0.41
C SER A 39 37.79 -14.34 -0.12
N ILE A 40 38.61 -13.83 -1.04
CA ILE A 40 38.39 -12.53 -1.70
C ILE A 40 37.18 -12.60 -2.65
N HIS A 41 37.04 -13.71 -3.38
CA HIS A 41 35.90 -13.93 -4.27
C HIS A 41 34.59 -14.13 -3.49
N LEU A 42 34.60 -14.90 -2.39
CA LEU A 42 33.46 -15.05 -1.47
C LEU A 42 33.08 -13.72 -0.82
N ASN A 43 34.07 -12.91 -0.41
CA ASN A 43 33.81 -11.57 0.14
C ASN A 43 33.27 -10.59 -0.90
N ALA A 44 33.75 -10.66 -2.16
CA ALA A 44 33.26 -9.82 -3.25
C ALA A 44 31.83 -10.20 -3.68
N LEU A 45 31.52 -11.51 -3.75
CA LEU A 45 30.17 -12.01 -3.98
C LEU A 45 29.23 -11.61 -2.84
N GLY A 46 29.63 -11.79 -1.58
CA GLY A 46 28.84 -11.36 -0.43
C GLY A 46 28.61 -9.84 -0.39
N GLN A 47 29.61 -9.03 -0.74
CA GLN A 47 29.45 -7.58 -0.85
C GLN A 47 28.55 -7.16 -2.02
N HIS A 48 28.56 -7.89 -3.13
CA HIS A 48 27.69 -7.64 -4.28
C HIS A 48 26.23 -7.94 -3.92
N ASP A 49 25.97 -9.08 -3.28
CA ASP A 49 24.63 -9.48 -2.86
C ASP A 49 24.06 -8.52 -1.80
N LEU A 50 24.88 -8.09 -0.83
CA LEU A 50 24.50 -7.09 0.16
C LEU A 50 24.16 -5.74 -0.50
N LYS A 51 24.93 -5.30 -1.50
CA LYS A 51 24.64 -4.07 -2.25
C LYS A 51 23.35 -4.17 -3.05
N LEU A 52 23.11 -5.31 -3.70
CA LEU A 52 21.87 -5.56 -4.45
C LEU A 52 20.67 -5.56 -3.51
N GLN A 53 20.77 -6.26 -2.37
CA GLN A 53 19.74 -6.28 -1.35
C GLN A 53 19.45 -4.87 -0.79
N ALA A 54 20.48 -4.09 -0.45
CA ALA A 54 20.32 -2.72 0.02
C ALA A 54 19.63 -1.83 -1.02
N ARG A 55 19.97 -1.99 -2.31
CA ARG A 55 19.31 -1.27 -3.41
C ARG A 55 17.84 -1.64 -3.53
N ARG A 56 17.49 -2.93 -3.44
CA ARG A 56 16.10 -3.41 -3.47
C ARG A 56 15.28 -2.83 -2.31
N HIS A 57 15.84 -2.79 -1.10
CA HIS A 57 15.21 -2.14 0.04
C HIS A 57 15.01 -0.64 -0.18
N TYR A 58 16.02 0.07 -0.68
CA TYR A 58 15.90 1.50 -0.96
C TYR A 58 14.80 1.83 -1.98
N VAL A 59 14.71 1.06 -3.07
CA VAL A 59 13.63 1.20 -4.07
C VAL A 59 12.28 0.97 -3.43
N PHE A 60 12.15 -0.12 -2.67
CA PHE A 60 10.91 -0.48 -2.01
C PHE A 60 10.45 0.65 -1.07
N ASP A 61 11.32 1.10 -0.17
CA ASP A 61 11.00 2.10 0.86
C ASP A 61 10.65 3.46 0.24
N THR A 62 11.42 3.89 -0.77
CA THR A 62 11.20 5.20 -1.41
C THR A 62 9.88 5.22 -2.17
N ASN A 63 9.57 4.16 -2.92
CA ASN A 63 8.31 4.05 -3.64
C ASN A 63 7.12 3.91 -2.68
N HIS A 64 7.28 3.22 -1.55
CA HIS A 64 6.22 3.08 -0.56
C HIS A 64 5.90 4.38 0.19
N ARG A 65 6.90 5.23 0.45
CA ARG A 65 6.66 6.58 0.99
C ARG A 65 5.87 7.46 0.00
N ALA A 66 6.20 7.40 -1.29
CA ALA A 66 5.44 8.12 -2.31
C ALA A 66 4.01 7.57 -2.45
N CYS A 67 3.84 6.25 -2.34
CA CYS A 67 2.54 5.59 -2.31
C CYS A 67 1.66 6.08 -1.14
N ASP A 68 2.24 6.25 0.05
CA ASP A 68 1.51 6.74 1.22
C ASP A 68 0.98 8.15 1.00
N GLN A 69 1.79 9.03 0.40
CA GLN A 69 1.33 10.36 0.04
C GLN A 69 0.21 10.30 -1.01
N SER A 70 0.36 9.45 -2.03
CA SER A 70 -0.67 9.27 -3.07
C SER A 70 -2.01 8.80 -2.49
N ILE A 71 -1.99 7.89 -1.51
CA ILE A 71 -3.21 7.43 -0.82
C ILE A 71 -3.89 8.61 -0.12
N VAL A 72 -3.11 9.42 0.61
CA VAL A 72 -3.62 10.61 1.30
C VAL A 72 -4.24 11.60 0.31
N ASP A 73 -3.63 11.80 -0.86
CA ASP A 73 -4.14 12.74 -1.86
C ASP A 73 -5.43 12.25 -2.54
N ILE A 74 -5.61 10.92 -2.68
CA ILE A 74 -6.80 10.32 -3.30
C ILE A 74 -7.97 10.21 -2.32
N VAL A 75 -7.69 9.99 -1.04
CA VAL A 75 -8.70 9.74 0.00
C VAL A 75 -9.81 10.79 0.08
N PRO A 76 -9.54 12.12 0.01
CA PRO A 76 -10.60 13.14 0.03
C PRO A 76 -11.67 12.96 -1.06
N ASN A 77 -11.29 12.44 -2.23
CA ASN A 77 -12.24 12.13 -3.30
C ASN A 77 -13.15 10.96 -2.92
N LEU A 78 -12.58 9.90 -2.32
CA LEU A 78 -13.36 8.77 -1.81
C LEU A 78 -14.25 9.17 -0.63
N GLN A 79 -13.75 10.00 0.30
CA GLN A 79 -14.54 10.55 1.39
C GLN A 79 -15.77 11.29 0.84
N THR A 80 -15.57 12.16 -0.14
CA THR A 80 -16.64 12.91 -0.81
C THR A 80 -17.63 11.97 -1.49
N LEU A 81 -17.15 10.93 -2.17
CA LEU A 81 -17.99 9.92 -2.82
C LEU A 81 -18.88 9.20 -1.78
N VAL A 82 -18.29 8.74 -0.67
CA VAL A 82 -19.01 8.07 0.41
C VAL A 82 -20.03 9.00 1.07
N GLN A 83 -19.65 10.26 1.34
CA GLN A 83 -20.54 11.27 1.90
C GLN A 83 -21.73 11.57 0.99
N ARG A 84 -21.50 11.70 -0.33
CA ARG A 84 -22.58 11.92 -1.29
C ARG A 84 -23.49 10.71 -1.43
N ARG A 85 -22.94 9.49 -1.39
CA ARG A 85 -23.71 8.25 -1.50
C ARG A 85 -24.61 8.02 -0.28
N PHE A 86 -24.14 8.44 0.90
CA PHE A 86 -24.85 8.33 2.18
C PHE A 86 -25.06 9.72 2.80
N ASP A 87 -25.88 10.53 2.12
CA ASP A 87 -26.19 11.90 2.52
C ASP A 87 -27.18 11.94 3.70
N ILE A 88 -26.64 11.68 4.88
CA ILE A 88 -27.35 11.74 6.16
C ILE A 88 -27.72 13.19 6.51
N ASP A 89 -26.89 14.16 6.13
CA ASP A 89 -27.05 15.58 6.47
C ASP A 89 -28.35 16.13 5.85
N SER A 90 -28.63 15.78 4.59
CA SER A 90 -29.89 16.13 3.93
C SER A 90 -31.12 15.50 4.60
N LEU A 91 -31.01 14.26 5.10
CA LEU A 91 -32.11 13.57 5.79
C LEU A 91 -32.38 14.20 7.16
N ILE A 92 -31.33 14.53 7.91
CA ILE A 92 -31.44 15.24 9.19
C ILE A 92 -32.03 16.63 8.96
N HIS A 93 -31.62 17.35 7.91
CA HIS A 93 -32.19 18.65 7.56
C HIS A 93 -33.69 18.55 7.27
N LYS A 94 -34.10 17.57 6.44
CA LYS A 94 -35.51 17.29 6.17
C LYS A 94 -36.29 17.00 7.45
N LEU A 95 -35.71 16.27 8.40
CA LEU A 95 -36.33 16.02 9.72
C LEU A 95 -36.45 17.32 10.56
N LYS A 96 -35.49 18.25 10.48
CA LYS A 96 -35.54 19.52 11.23
C LYS A 96 -36.58 20.49 10.66
N GLU A 97 -36.73 20.55 9.34
CA GLU A 97 -37.70 21.42 8.66
C GLU A 97 -39.14 20.88 8.70
N SER A 98 -39.33 19.68 9.24
CA SER A 98 -40.57 18.90 9.17
C SER A 98 -41.68 19.32 10.15
N ALA A 99 -42.01 20.61 10.21
CA ALA A 99 -43.16 21.10 10.98
C ALA A 99 -44.50 20.47 10.52
N ASN A 100 -44.59 20.06 9.25
CA ASN A 100 -45.83 19.55 8.62
C ASN A 100 -45.78 18.07 8.16
N LEU A 101 -44.69 17.31 8.40
CA LEU A 101 -44.66 15.90 7.98
C LEU A 101 -45.55 15.04 8.87
N GLN A 102 -46.21 14.06 8.25
CA GLN A 102 -46.93 13.03 8.97
C GLN A 102 -45.96 12.17 9.80
N VAL A 103 -46.43 11.61 10.91
CA VAL A 103 -45.60 10.80 11.83
C VAL A 103 -44.97 9.60 11.12
N GLN A 104 -45.68 8.99 10.17
CA GLN A 104 -45.18 7.86 9.38
C GLN A 104 -43.98 8.22 8.51
N ASP A 105 -44.05 9.35 7.80
CA ASP A 105 -42.94 9.85 6.97
C ASP A 105 -41.69 10.13 7.81
N LYS A 106 -41.87 10.64 9.03
CA LYS A 106 -40.75 10.89 9.96
C LYS A 106 -40.06 9.58 10.37
N ILE A 107 -40.82 8.54 10.65
CA ILE A 107 -40.28 7.22 11.00
C ILE A 107 -39.50 6.64 9.82
N GLU A 108 -40.04 6.73 8.60
CA GLU A 108 -39.36 6.25 7.39
C GLU A 108 -38.02 6.97 7.17
N ILE A 109 -37.97 8.29 7.37
CA ILE A 109 -36.72 9.04 7.26
C ILE A 109 -35.71 8.60 8.34
N TRP A 110 -36.14 8.39 9.58
CA TRP A 110 -35.26 7.88 10.64
C TRP A 110 -34.74 6.47 10.37
N GLU A 111 -35.57 5.59 9.82
CA GLU A 111 -35.17 4.27 9.36
C GLU A 111 -34.10 4.35 8.26
N ARG A 112 -34.24 5.30 7.33
CA ARG A 112 -33.22 5.56 6.31
C ARG A 112 -31.93 6.13 6.91
N VAL A 113 -32.01 7.05 7.87
CA VAL A 113 -30.85 7.59 8.59
C VAL A 113 -30.11 6.46 9.31
N LYS A 114 -30.83 5.54 9.95
CA LYS A 114 -30.24 4.37 10.62
C LYS A 114 -29.35 3.56 9.69
N VAL A 115 -29.90 3.16 8.54
CA VAL A 115 -29.16 2.38 7.54
C VAL A 115 -27.99 3.19 6.98
N MET A 116 -28.22 4.43 6.56
CA MET A 116 -27.19 5.25 5.92
C MET A 116 -26.03 5.58 6.87
N SER A 117 -26.29 5.82 8.16
CA SER A 117 -25.25 6.06 9.17
C SER A 117 -24.28 4.89 9.29
N ILE A 118 -24.80 3.67 9.40
CA ILE A 118 -23.98 2.47 9.52
C ILE A 118 -23.27 2.16 8.19
N ALA A 119 -23.98 2.24 7.07
CA ALA A 119 -23.42 2.01 5.74
C ALA A 119 -22.29 3.00 5.42
N ARG A 120 -22.39 4.25 5.88
CA ARG A 120 -21.35 5.28 5.69
C ARG A 120 -20.06 4.94 6.45
N ILE A 121 -20.16 4.43 7.67
CA ILE A 121 -19.00 3.98 8.47
C ILE A 121 -18.31 2.79 7.78
N VAL A 122 -19.09 1.77 7.43
CA VAL A 122 -18.58 0.57 6.73
C VAL A 122 -18.00 0.94 5.36
N GLY A 123 -18.66 1.87 4.65
CA GLY A 123 -18.23 2.39 3.36
C GLY A 123 -16.83 2.99 3.38
N VAL A 124 -16.53 3.85 4.37
CA VAL A 124 -15.18 4.40 4.54
C VAL A 124 -14.17 3.29 4.84
N ALA A 125 -14.46 2.44 5.81
CA ALA A 125 -13.56 1.36 6.22
C ALA A 125 -13.16 0.49 5.03
N TYR A 126 -14.12 0.05 4.23
CA TYR A 126 -13.88 -0.79 3.06
C TYR A 126 -13.19 -0.05 1.91
N THR A 127 -13.64 1.16 1.56
CA THR A 127 -13.05 1.90 0.42
C THR A 127 -11.60 2.30 0.70
N TYR A 128 -11.28 2.76 1.91
CA TYR A 128 -9.91 3.13 2.29
C TYR A 128 -9.00 1.91 2.37
N SER A 129 -9.49 0.82 2.96
CA SER A 129 -8.72 -0.43 3.06
C SER A 129 -8.42 -1.01 1.67
N LEU A 130 -9.40 -0.99 0.77
CA LEU A 130 -9.24 -1.51 -0.59
C LEU A 130 -8.30 -0.62 -1.42
N LEU A 131 -8.41 0.71 -1.32
CA LEU A 131 -7.48 1.64 -1.96
C LEU A 131 -6.05 1.41 -1.48
N THR A 132 -5.85 1.33 -0.16
CA THR A 132 -4.53 1.11 0.46
C THR A 132 -3.93 -0.19 -0.03
N LEU A 133 -4.68 -1.28 0.03
CA LEU A 133 -4.22 -2.60 -0.40
C LEU A 133 -3.87 -2.62 -1.89
N ALA A 134 -4.72 -2.03 -2.74
CA ALA A 134 -4.52 -1.96 -4.19
C ALA A 134 -3.27 -1.17 -4.56
N LEU A 135 -3.11 0.04 -4.03
CA LEU A 135 -1.95 0.89 -4.33
C LEU A 135 -0.65 0.28 -3.80
N LYS A 136 -0.65 -0.26 -2.58
CA LYS A 136 0.52 -0.95 -2.01
C LYS A 136 0.92 -2.15 -2.85
N ALA A 137 -0.04 -2.92 -3.36
CA ALA A 137 0.24 -4.03 -4.27
C ALA A 137 0.79 -3.54 -5.63
N GLN A 138 0.15 -2.56 -6.26
CA GLN A 138 0.58 -1.99 -7.54
C GLN A 138 2.02 -1.46 -7.46
N ILE A 139 2.31 -0.64 -6.44
CA ILE A 139 3.64 -0.07 -6.23
C ILE A 139 4.66 -1.15 -5.88
N SER A 140 4.28 -2.19 -5.13
CA SER A 140 5.15 -3.33 -4.87
C SER A 140 5.50 -4.09 -6.15
N ILE A 141 4.54 -4.35 -7.04
CA ILE A 141 4.78 -5.02 -8.33
C ILE A 141 5.74 -4.19 -9.19
N LEU A 142 5.49 -2.88 -9.28
CA LEU A 142 6.35 -1.97 -10.04
C LEU A 142 7.75 -1.90 -9.44
N ALA A 143 7.88 -1.70 -8.12
CA ALA A 143 9.16 -1.71 -7.42
C ALA A 143 9.95 -3.00 -7.63
N ALA A 144 9.26 -4.14 -7.71
CA ALA A 144 9.88 -5.42 -7.95
C ALA A 144 10.41 -5.50 -9.39
N ASP A 145 9.61 -5.10 -10.37
CA ASP A 145 9.97 -5.08 -11.81
C ASP A 145 11.17 -4.16 -12.09
N ILE A 146 11.20 -3.02 -11.40
CA ILE A 146 12.33 -2.10 -11.31
C ILE A 146 13.62 -2.79 -10.86
N CYS A 147 13.52 -3.60 -9.81
CA CYS A 147 14.67 -4.29 -9.26
C CYS A 147 15.21 -5.35 -10.23
N ALA A 148 14.32 -6.05 -10.93
CA ALA A 148 14.71 -7.02 -11.96
C ALA A 148 15.48 -6.36 -13.13
N GLN A 149 15.21 -5.09 -13.44
CA GLN A 149 15.99 -4.34 -14.44
C GLN A 149 17.38 -3.94 -13.96
N PHE A 150 17.64 -3.84 -12.66
CA PHE A 150 19.01 -3.62 -12.18
C PHE A 150 19.90 -4.83 -12.33
N GLU A 151 19.29 -6.00 -12.41
CA GLU A 151 19.97 -7.26 -12.66
C GLU A 151 20.28 -7.42 -14.17
N LYS A 152 19.66 -6.61 -15.05
CA LYS A 152 19.89 -6.52 -16.51
C LYS A 152 19.79 -5.05 -16.99
N PRO A 153 20.85 -4.24 -16.98
CA PRO A 153 20.72 -2.79 -17.07
C PRO A 153 20.39 -2.27 -18.48
N PRO A 154 19.32 -1.45 -18.64
CA PRO A 154 19.33 -0.29 -19.54
C PRO A 154 19.49 1.00 -18.72
N GLN A 155 20.15 2.00 -19.31
CA GLN A 155 20.70 3.18 -18.61
C GLN A 155 19.68 4.24 -18.17
N SER A 156 18.40 4.18 -18.54
CA SER A 156 17.58 5.41 -18.62
C SER A 156 16.10 5.25 -18.22
N TRP A 157 15.80 4.73 -17.01
CA TRP A 157 14.37 4.60 -16.61
C TRP A 157 14.04 5.06 -15.19
N PHE A 158 15.02 5.17 -14.27
CA PHE A 158 14.80 5.70 -12.92
C PHE A 158 14.26 7.14 -12.95
N GLU A 159 14.66 7.91 -13.97
CA GLU A 159 14.15 9.26 -14.25
C GLU A 159 12.71 9.23 -14.79
N SER A 160 12.35 8.26 -15.63
CA SER A 160 11.00 8.12 -16.20
C SER A 160 9.95 7.77 -15.14
N LEU A 161 10.24 6.83 -14.24
CA LEU A 161 9.27 6.42 -13.22
C LEU A 161 9.04 7.53 -12.18
N LYS A 162 10.12 8.20 -11.77
CA LYS A 162 10.03 9.36 -10.89
C LYS A 162 9.18 10.47 -11.52
N SER A 163 9.45 10.81 -12.78
CA SER A 163 8.69 11.83 -13.53
C SER A 163 7.23 11.45 -13.82
N GLN A 164 6.89 10.16 -13.96
CA GLN A 164 5.52 9.70 -14.22
C GLN A 164 4.68 9.68 -12.95
N VAL A 165 5.26 9.26 -11.83
CA VAL A 165 4.62 9.34 -10.52
C VAL A 165 4.46 10.81 -10.12
N GLU A 166 5.47 11.66 -10.34
CA GLU A 166 5.38 13.11 -10.11
C GLU A 166 4.39 13.81 -11.07
N GLY A 167 4.34 13.43 -12.35
CA GLY A 167 3.45 14.02 -13.36
C GLY A 167 1.97 13.61 -13.21
N TYR A 168 1.69 12.44 -12.65
CA TYR A 168 0.32 12.03 -12.28
C TYR A 168 -0.13 12.63 -10.93
N LEU A 169 0.83 13.06 -10.10
CA LEU A 169 0.62 13.61 -8.75
C LEU A 169 0.94 15.12 -8.64
N GLY A 170 1.16 15.82 -9.76
CA GLY A 170 1.21 17.28 -9.84
C GLY A 170 2.53 17.97 -9.49
N PHE A 171 3.70 17.39 -9.79
CA PHE A 171 4.99 18.08 -9.72
C PHE A 171 5.72 18.10 -11.07
N ASP A 172 6.17 19.29 -11.48
CA ASP A 172 6.77 19.58 -12.78
C ASP A 172 8.05 18.77 -13.05
N ALA A 173 8.13 18.13 -14.22
CA ALA A 173 9.29 17.35 -14.67
C ALA A 173 9.96 17.98 -15.90
N ALA A 174 11.30 18.04 -15.87
CA ALA A 174 12.16 18.44 -16.99
C ALA A 174 12.51 17.24 -17.91
N PRO A 175 12.84 17.45 -19.20
CA PRO A 175 12.92 16.37 -20.18
C PRO A 175 14.34 15.80 -20.37
N SER A 176 14.47 14.48 -20.49
CA SER A 176 15.71 13.84 -21.01
C SER A 176 15.51 12.49 -21.73
N SER A 177 16.13 12.44 -22.91
CA SER A 177 16.75 11.33 -23.67
C SER A 177 15.95 10.12 -24.20
N GLU A 178 16.33 9.69 -25.41
CA GLU A 178 15.66 8.68 -26.25
C GLU A 178 15.85 7.23 -25.75
N LEU A 179 14.73 6.57 -25.41
CA LEU A 179 14.64 5.18 -24.99
C LEU A 179 14.58 4.19 -26.18
N SER A 180 15.08 2.97 -25.98
CA SER A 180 14.96 1.85 -26.93
C SER A 180 13.50 1.43 -27.15
N ALA A 181 13.19 0.74 -28.25
CA ALA A 181 11.81 0.36 -28.59
C ALA A 181 11.16 -0.61 -27.58
N ASP A 182 11.94 -1.54 -27.01
CA ASP A 182 11.45 -2.50 -26.02
C ASP A 182 11.21 -1.83 -24.66
N ASP A 183 12.12 -0.94 -24.25
CA ASP A 183 11.96 -0.13 -23.03
C ASP A 183 10.75 0.80 -23.11
N ARG A 184 10.45 1.35 -24.30
CA ARG A 184 9.25 2.17 -24.55
C ARG A 184 7.96 1.38 -24.39
N SER A 185 7.92 0.13 -24.86
CA SER A 185 6.74 -0.74 -24.71
C SER A 185 6.48 -1.12 -23.24
N ILE A 186 7.55 -1.42 -22.50
CA ILE A 186 7.48 -1.72 -21.06
C ILE A 186 7.05 -0.47 -20.27
N ALA A 187 7.61 0.70 -20.58
CA ALA A 187 7.24 1.97 -19.96
C ALA A 187 5.77 2.33 -20.24
N ALA A 188 5.31 2.15 -21.49
CA ALA A 188 3.90 2.35 -21.84
C ALA A 188 2.98 1.41 -21.05
N SER A 189 3.36 0.13 -20.92
CA SER A 189 2.58 -0.84 -20.14
C SER A 189 2.48 -0.46 -18.66
N ARG A 190 3.58 0.05 -18.07
CA ARG A 190 3.61 0.53 -16.67
C ARG A 190 2.72 1.75 -16.46
N ASN A 191 2.72 2.69 -17.40
CA ASN A 191 1.85 3.87 -17.33
C ASN A 191 0.39 3.48 -17.29
N VAL A 192 -0.04 2.61 -18.21
CA VAL A 192 -1.42 2.13 -18.24
C VAL A 192 -1.76 1.38 -16.94
N PHE A 193 -0.84 0.58 -16.42
CA PHE A 193 -1.04 -0.16 -15.17
C PHE A 193 -1.27 0.75 -13.94
N ILE A 194 -0.55 1.87 -13.85
CA ILE A 194 -0.76 2.85 -12.76
C ILE A 194 -2.18 3.45 -12.83
N GLN A 195 -2.69 3.68 -14.05
CA GLN A 195 -4.03 4.24 -14.25
C GLN A 195 -5.15 3.31 -13.79
N CYS A 196 -4.90 2.00 -13.57
CA CYS A 196 -5.94 1.07 -13.14
C CYS A 196 -6.60 1.47 -11.80
N ILE A 197 -5.91 2.23 -10.94
CA ILE A 197 -6.52 2.74 -9.70
C ILE A 197 -7.66 3.74 -9.95
N GLN A 198 -7.69 4.36 -11.14
CA GLN A 198 -8.78 5.25 -11.55
C GLN A 198 -10.09 4.49 -11.70
N TYR A 199 -10.06 3.22 -12.12
CA TYR A 199 -11.27 2.41 -12.20
C TYR A 199 -11.86 2.16 -10.80
N LEU A 200 -11.00 1.87 -9.80
CA LEU A 200 -11.44 1.74 -8.42
C LEU A 200 -12.12 3.02 -7.92
N THR A 201 -11.48 4.18 -8.12
CA THR A 201 -11.99 5.45 -7.59
C THR A 201 -13.24 5.95 -8.32
N ASN A 202 -13.36 5.73 -9.64
CA ASN A 202 -14.47 6.22 -10.44
C ASN A 202 -15.68 5.27 -10.49
N THR A 203 -15.46 3.95 -10.45
CA THR A 203 -16.51 2.95 -10.70
C THR A 203 -16.55 1.87 -9.61
N GLY A 204 -15.39 1.33 -9.22
CA GLY A 204 -15.30 0.24 -8.25
C GLY A 204 -15.85 0.63 -6.88
N ALA A 205 -15.51 1.82 -6.39
CA ALA A 205 -15.97 2.34 -5.11
C ALA A 205 -17.49 2.52 -5.09
N ALA A 206 -18.10 3.06 -6.14
CA ALA A 206 -19.56 3.19 -6.22
C ALA A 206 -20.26 1.82 -6.11
N LYS A 207 -19.81 0.82 -6.89
CA LYS A 207 -20.33 -0.56 -6.83
C LYS A 207 -20.17 -1.18 -5.44
N LEU A 208 -19.04 -0.93 -4.78
CA LEU A 208 -18.80 -1.40 -3.42
C LEU A 208 -19.80 -0.79 -2.43
N LEU A 209 -20.06 0.51 -2.54
CA LEU A 209 -21.01 1.20 -1.67
C LEU A 209 -22.45 0.72 -1.87
N ASP A 210 -22.84 0.36 -3.10
CA ASP A 210 -24.16 -0.23 -3.37
C ASP A 210 -24.33 -1.58 -2.64
N VAL A 211 -23.30 -2.42 -2.72
CA VAL A 211 -23.27 -3.72 -2.04
C VAL A 211 -23.26 -3.56 -0.52
N ILE A 212 -22.50 -2.59 0.01
CA ILE A 212 -22.50 -2.27 1.44
C ILE A 212 -23.88 -1.79 1.89
N GLU A 213 -24.55 -0.92 1.12
CA GLU A 213 -25.89 -0.47 1.47
C GLU A 213 -26.87 -1.65 1.57
N GLU A 214 -26.83 -2.58 0.63
CA GLU A 214 -27.69 -3.76 0.63
C GLU A 214 -27.37 -4.72 1.78
N ALA A 215 -26.08 -4.92 2.09
CA ALA A 215 -25.64 -5.69 3.24
C ALA A 215 -26.14 -5.05 4.56
N THR A 216 -25.95 -3.74 4.72
CA THR A 216 -26.39 -2.99 5.89
C THR A 216 -27.91 -2.99 6.03
N LYS A 217 -28.68 -2.77 4.95
CA LYS A 217 -30.15 -2.84 4.97
C LYS A 217 -30.63 -4.17 5.52
N SER A 218 -30.13 -5.27 4.96
CA SER A 218 -30.50 -6.63 5.34
C SER A 218 -30.26 -6.95 6.82
N ILE A 219 -29.25 -6.34 7.44
CA ILE A 219 -28.90 -6.60 8.83
C ILE A 219 -29.61 -5.60 9.76
N CYS A 220 -29.66 -4.32 9.41
CA CYS A 220 -30.29 -3.28 10.22
C CYS A 220 -31.83 -3.41 10.31
N CYS A 221 -32.47 -4.18 9.43
CA CYS A 221 -33.91 -4.47 9.53
C CYS A 221 -34.30 -5.19 10.84
N THR A 222 -33.37 -5.85 11.54
CA THR A 222 -33.65 -6.54 12.79
C THR A 222 -33.68 -5.62 14.01
N MET A 223 -33.16 -4.40 13.89
CA MET A 223 -32.99 -3.46 15.00
C MET A 223 -34.03 -2.35 14.93
N SER A 224 -34.71 -2.06 16.04
CA SER A 224 -35.67 -0.96 16.17
C SER A 224 -34.99 0.35 16.58
N LEU A 225 -35.57 1.49 16.18
CA LEU A 225 -35.13 2.83 16.61
C LEU A 225 -35.23 3.06 18.12
N THR A 226 -36.09 2.29 18.81
CA THR A 226 -36.31 2.38 20.26
C THR A 226 -35.31 1.57 21.08
N ASP A 227 -34.53 0.71 20.43
CA ASP A 227 -33.62 -0.19 21.11
C ASP A 227 -32.50 0.57 21.81
N ARG A 228 -32.10 0.07 22.98
CA ARG A 228 -30.94 0.59 23.69
C ARG A 228 -29.69 -0.08 23.15
N VAL A 229 -28.83 0.71 22.54
CA VAL A 229 -27.62 0.27 21.87
C VAL A 229 -26.43 0.86 22.61
N ASN A 230 -25.42 0.02 22.86
CA ASN A 230 -24.13 0.42 23.39
C ASN A 230 -23.01 0.14 22.38
N GLN A 231 -21.77 0.37 22.80
CA GLN A 231 -20.56 0.07 22.02
C GLN A 231 -20.52 -1.39 21.52
N ASP A 232 -20.85 -2.36 22.37
CA ASP A 232 -20.78 -3.80 22.04
C ASP A 232 -21.84 -4.19 21.01
N ASN A 233 -23.06 -3.67 21.12
CA ASN A 233 -24.12 -3.91 20.14
C ASN A 233 -23.76 -3.33 18.77
N VAL A 234 -23.16 -2.12 18.72
CA VAL A 234 -22.66 -1.56 17.46
C VAL A 234 -21.53 -2.42 16.90
N ARG A 235 -20.64 -2.93 17.75
CA ARG A 235 -19.58 -3.83 17.33
C ARG A 235 -20.13 -5.12 16.71
N GLU A 236 -21.07 -5.79 17.38
CA GLU A 236 -21.76 -6.98 16.86
C GLU A 236 -22.45 -6.71 15.51
N LEU A 237 -23.10 -5.56 15.38
CA LEU A 237 -23.73 -5.14 14.12
C LEU A 237 -22.71 -4.99 12.99
N LEU A 238 -21.58 -4.32 13.27
CA LEU A 238 -20.51 -4.12 12.31
C LEU A 238 -19.83 -5.44 11.94
N ASP A 239 -19.61 -6.33 12.90
CA ASP A 239 -19.05 -7.67 12.67
C ASP A 239 -20.00 -8.54 11.83
N ALA A 240 -21.31 -8.42 12.01
CA ALA A 240 -22.30 -9.11 11.17
C ALA A 240 -22.26 -8.61 9.71
N ILE A 241 -22.11 -7.29 9.51
CA ILE A 241 -21.97 -6.70 8.17
C ILE A 241 -20.64 -7.14 7.55
N ASP A 242 -19.55 -7.07 8.31
CA ASP A 242 -18.23 -7.50 7.88
C ASP A 242 -18.21 -8.98 7.49
N GLY A 243 -18.85 -9.85 8.29
CA GLY A 243 -19.02 -11.27 7.97
C GLY A 243 -19.79 -11.50 6.67
N LYS A 244 -20.84 -10.72 6.40
CA LYS A 244 -21.58 -10.80 5.12
C LYS A 244 -20.75 -10.33 3.94
N MET A 245 -19.96 -9.26 4.11
CA MET A 245 -19.03 -8.75 3.10
C MET A 245 -17.86 -9.73 2.85
N PHE A 246 -17.38 -10.42 3.88
CA PHE A 246 -16.32 -11.43 3.79
C PHE A 246 -16.79 -12.71 3.10
N ALA A 247 -18.06 -13.09 3.27
CA ALA A 247 -18.65 -14.26 2.60
C ALA A 247 -18.75 -14.07 1.07
N MET A 248 -18.52 -12.87 0.55
CA MET A 248 -18.48 -12.62 -0.89
C MET A 248 -17.29 -13.32 -1.55
N ASN A 249 -17.45 -13.67 -2.82
CA ASN A 249 -16.40 -14.32 -3.61
C ASN A 249 -15.09 -13.52 -3.52
N SER A 250 -13.95 -14.21 -3.39
CA SER A 250 -12.64 -13.53 -3.31
C SER A 250 -12.35 -12.65 -4.52
N SER A 251 -12.90 -13.02 -5.68
CA SER A 251 -12.77 -12.26 -6.92
C SER A 251 -13.63 -10.98 -6.97
N PHE A 252 -14.51 -10.77 -6.00
CA PHE A 252 -15.33 -9.55 -5.94
C PHE A 252 -14.44 -8.32 -5.80
N TYR A 253 -13.59 -8.28 -4.78
CA TYR A 253 -12.72 -7.13 -4.51
C TYR A 253 -11.70 -6.89 -5.62
N SER A 254 -11.16 -7.95 -6.22
CA SER A 254 -10.23 -7.83 -7.34
C SER A 254 -10.91 -7.26 -8.59
N LYS A 255 -12.15 -7.65 -8.90
CA LYS A 255 -12.96 -7.11 -10.01
C LYS A 255 -13.32 -5.62 -9.83
N LEU A 256 -13.37 -5.12 -8.60
CA LEU A 256 -13.58 -3.70 -8.33
C LEU A 256 -12.36 -2.84 -8.70
N ILE A 257 -11.18 -3.45 -8.77
CA ILE A 257 -9.92 -2.77 -9.09
C ILE A 257 -9.54 -3.01 -10.55
N ALA A 258 -9.60 -4.26 -10.99
CA ALA A 258 -9.25 -4.66 -12.35
C ALA A 258 -10.28 -5.70 -12.84
N PRO A 259 -11.31 -5.28 -13.60
CA PRO A 259 -12.31 -6.18 -14.16
C PRO A 259 -11.69 -6.97 -15.33
N LEU A 260 -10.96 -8.04 -15.02
CA LEU A 260 -10.36 -8.93 -16.02
C LEU A 260 -11.33 -10.06 -16.38
N SER A 261 -11.53 -10.27 -17.68
CA SER A 261 -12.20 -11.45 -18.24
C SER A 261 -11.28 -12.69 -18.15
N GLU A 262 -11.84 -13.90 -18.22
CA GLU A 262 -11.02 -15.13 -18.15
C GLU A 262 -10.03 -15.24 -19.32
N ASP A 263 -10.41 -14.81 -20.52
CA ASP A 263 -9.53 -14.80 -21.71
C ASP A 263 -8.37 -13.78 -21.56
N GLU A 264 -8.64 -12.68 -20.86
CA GLU A 264 -7.72 -11.59 -20.60
C GLU A 264 -6.63 -11.97 -19.58
N ARG A 265 -6.92 -12.92 -18.68
CA ARG A 265 -5.95 -13.46 -17.70
C ARG A 265 -4.83 -14.29 -18.33
N VAL A 266 -5.02 -14.77 -19.56
CA VAL A 266 -4.07 -15.61 -20.31
C VAL A 266 -3.27 -14.79 -21.33
N SER A 267 -3.59 -13.51 -21.49
CA SER A 267 -2.94 -12.64 -22.48
C SER A 267 -1.45 -12.48 -22.22
N ASN A 268 -0.66 -12.46 -23.30
CA ASN A 268 0.79 -12.25 -23.25
C ASN A 268 1.20 -10.77 -23.18
N ASP A 269 0.22 -9.86 -23.25
CA ASP A 269 0.43 -8.42 -23.17
C ASP A 269 1.05 -7.99 -21.82
N GLY A 270 1.90 -6.96 -21.87
CA GLY A 270 2.65 -6.47 -20.71
C GLY A 270 1.75 -5.93 -19.60
N VAL A 271 0.70 -5.18 -19.96
CA VAL A 271 -0.28 -4.64 -19.02
C VAL A 271 -1.07 -5.77 -18.38
N MET A 272 -1.51 -6.74 -19.19
CA MET A 272 -2.32 -7.86 -18.73
C MET A 272 -1.55 -8.77 -17.76
N LYS A 273 -0.24 -8.93 -17.94
CA LYS A 273 0.62 -9.63 -16.97
C LYS A 273 0.67 -8.89 -15.63
N LEU A 274 0.86 -7.57 -15.63
CA LEU A 274 0.88 -6.76 -14.41
C LEU A 274 -0.48 -6.79 -13.69
N LEU A 275 -1.57 -6.66 -14.43
CA LEU A 275 -2.94 -6.73 -13.90
C LEU A 275 -3.26 -8.11 -13.31
N THR A 276 -2.88 -9.19 -14.00
CA THR A 276 -3.07 -10.55 -13.50
C THR A 276 -2.30 -10.78 -12.21
N ARG A 277 -1.09 -10.21 -12.09
CA ARG A 277 -0.30 -10.27 -10.85
C ARG A 277 -0.95 -9.49 -9.72
N LEU A 278 -1.46 -8.29 -10.00
CA LEU A 278 -2.22 -7.51 -9.03
C LEU A 278 -3.42 -8.30 -8.50
N VAL A 279 -4.23 -8.86 -9.39
CA VAL A 279 -5.40 -9.67 -9.03
C VAL A 279 -4.99 -10.88 -8.18
N LYS A 280 -3.96 -11.63 -8.57
CA LYS A 280 -3.44 -12.76 -7.78
C LYS A 280 -2.94 -12.34 -6.40
N SER A 281 -2.26 -11.20 -6.30
CA SER A 281 -1.78 -10.66 -5.03
C SER A 281 -2.93 -10.27 -4.09
N LEU A 282 -3.99 -9.66 -4.62
CA LEU A 282 -5.18 -9.27 -3.84
C LEU A 282 -6.01 -10.48 -3.40
N GLU A 283 -6.16 -11.47 -4.28
CA GLU A 283 -6.89 -12.72 -4.01
C GLU A 283 -6.08 -13.69 -3.12
N SER A 284 -4.79 -13.42 -2.90
CA SER A 284 -3.93 -14.23 -2.04
C SER A 284 -4.43 -14.26 -0.59
N LYS A 285 -4.09 -15.33 0.13
CA LYS A 285 -4.39 -15.44 1.57
C LYS A 285 -3.89 -14.22 2.34
N LYS A 286 -2.67 -13.76 2.05
CA LYS A 286 -2.06 -12.59 2.71
C LYS A 286 -2.81 -11.30 2.39
N GLY A 287 -3.23 -11.10 1.14
CA GLY A 287 -4.03 -9.95 0.74
C GLY A 287 -5.36 -9.87 1.49
N ARG A 288 -6.07 -11.00 1.60
CA ARG A 288 -7.34 -11.08 2.32
C ARG A 288 -7.18 -10.84 3.83
N GLU A 289 -6.18 -11.43 4.46
CA GLU A 289 -5.91 -11.21 5.89
C GLU A 289 -5.58 -9.74 6.17
N THR A 290 -4.77 -9.10 5.32
CA THR A 290 -4.45 -7.67 5.46
C THR A 290 -5.68 -6.80 5.21
N MET A 291 -6.54 -7.13 4.25
CA MET A 291 -7.81 -6.42 4.02
C MET A 291 -8.70 -6.47 5.27
N LEU A 292 -8.90 -7.67 5.84
CA LEU A 292 -9.69 -7.86 7.05
C LEU A 292 -9.12 -7.08 8.23
N SER A 293 -7.80 -7.15 8.45
CA SER A 293 -7.13 -6.40 9.51
C SER A 293 -7.30 -4.89 9.36
N LEU A 294 -7.22 -4.37 8.13
CA LEU A 294 -7.45 -2.95 7.87
C LEU A 294 -8.90 -2.55 8.14
N VAL A 295 -9.88 -3.32 7.64
CA VAL A 295 -11.30 -3.05 7.87
C VAL A 295 -11.61 -3.10 9.36
N ASP A 296 -11.19 -4.15 10.07
CA ASP A 296 -11.37 -4.28 11.52
C ASP A 296 -10.76 -3.11 12.28
N PHE A 297 -9.57 -2.62 11.87
CA PHE A 297 -8.96 -1.44 12.48
C PHE A 297 -9.86 -0.19 12.36
N TYR A 298 -10.42 0.09 11.17
CA TYR A 298 -11.33 1.23 10.98
C TYR A 298 -12.65 1.05 11.74
N LEU A 299 -13.25 -0.14 11.71
CA LEU A 299 -14.49 -0.42 12.43
C LEU A 299 -14.28 -0.32 13.94
N THR A 300 -13.15 -0.81 14.44
CA THR A 300 -12.72 -0.64 15.83
C THR A 300 -12.58 0.83 16.19
N ALA A 301 -11.93 1.65 15.35
CA ALA A 301 -11.80 3.08 15.57
C ALA A 301 -13.15 3.79 15.63
N ALA A 302 -14.12 3.39 14.78
CA ALA A 302 -15.49 3.90 14.82
C ALA A 302 -16.20 3.56 16.14
N VAL A 303 -16.11 2.30 16.55
CA VAL A 303 -16.74 1.78 17.78
C VAL A 303 -16.23 2.51 19.03
N HIS A 304 -14.95 2.88 19.08
CA HIS A 304 -14.38 3.65 20.21
C HIS A 304 -14.97 5.07 20.38
N LYS A 305 -15.63 5.60 19.35
CA LYS A 305 -16.35 6.89 19.44
C LYS A 305 -17.80 6.73 19.88
N ILE A 306 -18.30 5.51 19.99
CA ILE A 306 -19.65 5.23 20.46
C ILE A 306 -19.68 5.26 22.01
N PRO A 307 -20.73 5.81 22.64
CA PRO A 307 -20.87 5.80 24.09
C PRO A 307 -20.89 4.37 24.67
N LYS A 308 -20.22 4.19 25.81
CA LYS A 308 -20.25 2.93 26.56
C LYS A 308 -21.60 2.67 27.24
N GLU A 309 -22.25 3.73 27.69
CA GLU A 309 -23.56 3.64 28.33
C GLU A 309 -24.67 3.40 27.29
N PRO A 310 -25.59 2.44 27.52
CA PRO A 310 -26.66 2.16 26.56
C PRO A 310 -27.59 3.35 26.34
N GLN A 311 -27.69 3.82 25.10
CA GLN A 311 -28.57 4.90 24.69
C GLN A 311 -29.58 4.40 23.67
N VAL A 312 -30.74 5.06 23.61
CA VAL A 312 -31.74 4.77 22.57
C VAL A 312 -31.12 5.07 21.21
N LEU A 313 -31.23 4.14 20.26
CA LEU A 313 -30.60 4.26 18.94
C LEU A 313 -30.94 5.58 18.24
N ALA A 314 -32.21 6.00 18.28
CA ALA A 314 -32.64 7.28 17.71
C ALA A 314 -31.90 8.51 18.29
N LYS A 315 -31.40 8.44 19.53
CA LYS A 315 -30.58 9.50 20.16
C LYS A 315 -29.11 9.43 19.76
N LEU A 316 -28.63 8.24 19.39
CA LEU A 316 -27.26 8.01 18.95
C LEU A 316 -27.06 8.39 17.47
N LEU A 317 -28.07 8.18 16.62
CA LEU A 317 -27.96 8.44 15.18
C LEU A 317 -27.49 9.87 14.80
N PRO A 318 -27.91 10.94 15.50
CA PRO A 318 -27.40 12.29 15.24
C PRO A 318 -25.90 12.49 15.49
N SER A 319 -25.23 11.65 16.29
CA SER A 319 -23.77 11.75 16.51
C SER A 319 -22.95 10.88 15.55
N MET A 320 -23.58 9.99 14.77
CA MET A 320 -22.91 9.16 13.77
C MET A 320 -22.14 9.95 12.69
N PRO A 321 -22.59 11.13 12.23
CA PRO A 321 -21.78 11.98 11.35
C PRO A 321 -20.41 12.34 11.93
N GLU A 322 -20.30 12.60 13.25
CA GLU A 322 -19.02 12.89 13.91
C GLU A 322 -18.09 11.67 13.88
N VAL A 323 -18.64 10.47 14.08
CA VAL A 323 -17.90 9.21 13.96
C VAL A 323 -17.33 9.06 12.55
N PHE A 324 -18.14 9.34 11.52
CA PHE A 324 -17.69 9.36 10.12
C PHE A 324 -16.55 10.36 9.90
N HIS A 325 -16.68 11.60 10.37
CA HIS A 325 -15.63 12.62 10.20
C HIS A 325 -14.33 12.22 10.89
N PHE A 326 -14.41 11.58 12.05
CA PHE A 326 -13.23 11.06 12.74
C PHE A 326 -12.53 9.95 11.93
N ILE A 327 -13.26 8.91 11.50
CA ILE A 327 -12.66 7.78 10.78
C ILE A 327 -12.17 8.12 9.38
N SER A 328 -12.80 9.12 8.74
CA SER A 328 -12.45 9.55 7.38
C SER A 328 -11.39 10.66 7.34
N SER A 329 -10.95 11.16 8.51
CA SER A 329 -9.92 12.19 8.61
C SER A 329 -8.58 11.75 8.02
N ASP A 330 -7.80 12.73 7.55
CA ASP A 330 -6.48 12.57 6.93
C ASP A 330 -5.35 13.24 7.74
N GLY A 331 -5.69 13.81 8.90
CA GLY A 331 -4.78 14.46 9.83
C GLY A 331 -3.71 13.51 10.40
N PHE A 332 -2.71 14.07 11.08
CA PHE A 332 -1.52 13.33 11.53
C PHE A 332 -1.84 12.11 12.43
N ASP A 333 -2.82 12.24 13.33
CA ASP A 333 -3.27 11.16 14.23
C ASP A 333 -4.57 10.49 13.75
N SER A 334 -4.84 10.57 12.44
CA SER A 334 -6.03 9.97 11.86
C SER A 334 -5.90 8.44 11.76
N PRO A 335 -7.04 7.72 11.77
CA PRO A 335 -7.07 6.30 11.42
C PRO A 335 -6.40 6.02 10.06
N LEU A 336 -6.51 6.93 9.09
CA LEU A 336 -5.82 6.80 7.82
C LEU A 336 -4.30 6.67 7.99
N ARG A 337 -3.66 7.66 8.62
CA ARG A 337 -2.20 7.67 8.82
C ARG A 337 -1.73 6.46 9.62
N ASN A 338 -2.47 6.09 10.66
CA ASN A 338 -2.17 4.92 11.47
C ASN A 338 -2.27 3.61 10.68
N SER A 339 -3.26 3.48 9.79
CA SER A 339 -3.41 2.31 8.92
C SER A 339 -2.25 2.17 7.90
N LEU A 340 -1.73 3.28 7.38
CA LEU A 340 -0.58 3.29 6.46
C LEU A 340 0.71 2.83 7.15
N CYS A 341 0.86 3.12 8.44
CA CYS A 341 1.95 2.66 9.29
C CYS A 341 1.79 1.21 9.78
N SER A 342 0.70 0.51 9.41
CA SER A 342 0.45 -0.85 9.87
C SER A 342 1.53 -1.84 9.44
N SER A 343 2.00 -2.64 10.39
CA SER A 343 2.97 -3.71 10.12
C SER A 343 2.41 -4.76 9.15
N ASP A 344 1.09 -4.96 9.11
CA ASP A 344 0.47 -5.97 8.25
C ASP A 344 0.34 -5.50 6.80
N VAL A 345 0.16 -4.19 6.59
CA VAL A 345 0.27 -3.56 5.27
C VAL A 345 1.70 -3.67 4.76
N HIS A 346 2.69 -3.36 5.60
CA HIS A 346 4.10 -3.48 5.23
C HIS A 346 4.48 -4.94 4.88
N LYS A 347 4.07 -5.92 5.71
CA LYS A 347 4.31 -7.35 5.42
C LYS A 347 3.65 -7.79 4.12
N PHE A 348 2.44 -7.33 3.83
CA PHE A 348 1.76 -7.62 2.57
C PHE A 348 2.50 -7.01 1.37
N ALA A 349 2.86 -5.73 1.43
CA ALA A 349 3.63 -5.07 0.40
C ALA A 349 4.96 -5.81 0.13
N MET A 350 5.67 -6.19 1.20
CA MET A 350 6.89 -6.99 1.09
C MET A 350 6.65 -8.38 0.49
N PHE A 351 5.53 -9.02 0.82
CA PHE A 351 5.13 -10.29 0.20
C PHE A 351 4.93 -10.12 -1.31
N VAL A 352 4.20 -9.09 -1.74
CA VAL A 352 3.97 -8.81 -3.17
C VAL A 352 5.29 -8.50 -3.88
N PHE A 353 6.14 -7.66 -3.27
CA PHE A 353 7.44 -7.29 -3.81
C PHE A 353 8.39 -8.48 -4.00
N LYS A 354 8.32 -9.48 -3.10
CA LYS A 354 9.15 -10.70 -3.15
C LYS A 354 8.61 -11.78 -4.10
N THR A 355 7.33 -11.74 -4.46
CA THR A 355 6.69 -12.78 -5.29
C THR A 355 6.98 -12.55 -6.79
N LEU A 356 8.24 -12.26 -7.11
CA LEU A 356 8.75 -12.04 -8.46
C LEU A 356 9.46 -13.27 -9.00
#